data_AF-B9T9S4-F1
#
_entry.id   AF-B9T9S4-F1
#
_cell.length_a   1.000
_cell.length_b   1.000
_cell.length_c   1.000
_cell.angle_alpha   90.00
_cell.angle_beta   90.00
_cell.angle_gamma   90.00
#
_symmetry.space_group_name_H-M   'P 1'
#
loop_
_entity.id
_entity.type
_entity.pdbx_description
1 polymer ?
#
loop_
_entity_poly.entity_id
_entity_poly.type
_entity_poly.pdbx_seq_one_letter_code
_entity_poly.pdbx_strand_id
1 'polypeptide(L)'
;MLQMVKMKTLSWFPLALALVLLELIVCNRSFAAFTPLDNYLIACGSSQNVTFQGRTFVPDSGHSSLTLKSGTSVVAVSNSGFPSAIYQSARVFSGTASYKFKIQQEGRHWIRLYFYPVPNSGQNLTSASITAVTDDFVLLNNFTFKNYNGSYMFKEYAVNVTSDTLTISFIPSNNSVTFVNGIEVVSVPDENFPDQAFSLNPRAPFGGLSELAFETVYRLNMGGPLITAQNDTIGRIWENDSKYLHVNSSAVNVSANPASIKYPPSVTTEIAPNLVYASAEAMGDANVPTMNFNITWVFSVDPNFRYFIRVHFCDIVSKALNSLVFNLYVNDDSALDSFDLSSFTGDLNVPYYRDFISNASLESDTLTVSVGPDTQADVTNATMNGLEILKISNEAKSLDGLSTVESLLPESPSKKSKVGIIIGSIVGAVAALVLV
;
A
#
# COMPACT_ATOMS: atom_id res chain seq x y z
N MET A 1 -30.57 81.37 -12.64
CA MET A 1 -30.86 80.30 -11.66
C MET A 1 -30.34 78.99 -12.26
N LEU A 2 -29.09 78.60 -11.96
CA LEU A 2 -28.55 77.28 -12.32
C LEU A 2 -27.92 76.70 -11.06
N GLN A 3 -28.48 75.60 -10.58
CA GLN A 3 -28.11 74.93 -9.34
C GLN A 3 -27.03 73.89 -9.66
N MET A 4 -25.80 74.10 -9.20
CA MET A 4 -24.73 73.09 -9.29
C MET A 4 -25.02 71.96 -8.31
N VAL A 5 -25.26 70.75 -8.83
CA VAL A 5 -25.33 69.51 -8.05
C VAL A 5 -23.90 69.04 -7.79
N LYS A 6 -23.47 69.06 -6.52
CA LYS A 6 -22.22 68.46 -6.07
C LYS A 6 -22.39 66.93 -6.01
N MET A 7 -21.82 66.21 -6.97
CA MET A 7 -21.68 64.75 -6.87
C MET A 7 -20.62 64.42 -5.82
N LYS A 8 -21.02 63.69 -4.76
CA LYS A 8 -20.10 63.11 -3.79
C LYS A 8 -19.39 61.93 -4.45
N THR A 9 -18.07 61.98 -4.53
CA THR A 9 -17.22 60.85 -4.92
C THR A 9 -17.35 59.76 -3.86
N LEU A 10 -17.99 58.65 -4.22
CA LEU A 10 -18.10 57.48 -3.36
C LEU A 10 -16.70 56.85 -3.25
N SER A 11 -16.18 56.66 -2.04
CA SER A 11 -14.89 56.01 -1.82
C SER A 11 -15.05 54.50 -2.00
N TRP A 12 -14.39 53.92 -3.00
CA TRP A 12 -14.40 52.46 -3.30
C TRP A 12 -13.38 51.69 -2.46
N PHE A 13 -12.55 52.40 -1.70
CA PHE A 13 -11.50 51.85 -0.85
C PHE A 13 -11.98 50.81 0.18
N PRO A 14 -13.09 51.01 0.92
CA PRO A 14 -13.56 50.01 1.89
C PRO A 14 -14.08 48.74 1.22
N LEU A 15 -14.61 48.83 0.00
CA LEU A 15 -15.10 47.67 -0.75
C LEU A 15 -13.94 46.83 -1.29
N ALA A 16 -12.90 47.49 -1.81
CA ALA A 16 -11.68 46.81 -2.26
C ALA A 16 -10.94 46.14 -1.10
N LEU A 17 -10.85 46.81 0.05
CA LEU A 17 -10.24 46.24 1.26
C LEU A 17 -11.03 45.05 1.81
N ALA A 18 -12.37 45.12 1.77
CA ALA A 18 -13.23 44.00 2.14
C ALA A 18 -13.07 42.80 1.20
N LEU A 19 -12.92 43.02 -0.11
CA LEU A 19 -12.64 41.94 -1.08
C LEU A 19 -11.28 41.29 -0.82
N VAL A 20 -10.23 42.08 -0.58
CA VAL A 20 -8.88 41.57 -0.28
C VAL A 20 -8.87 40.80 1.04
N LEU A 21 -9.57 41.28 2.06
CA LEU A 21 -9.75 40.56 3.32
C LEU A 21 -10.55 39.27 3.13
N LEU A 22 -11.57 39.27 2.28
CA LEU A 22 -12.34 38.07 1.95
C LEU A 22 -11.48 37.03 1.21
N GLU A 23 -10.63 37.46 0.27
CA GLU A 23 -9.67 36.56 -0.39
C GLU A 23 -8.60 36.03 0.57
N LEU A 24 -8.11 36.85 1.50
CA LEU A 24 -7.18 36.41 2.57
C LEU A 24 -7.83 35.41 3.54
N ILE A 25 -9.14 35.52 3.80
CA ILE A 25 -9.89 34.58 4.64
C ILE A 25 -10.17 33.27 3.90
N VAL A 26 -10.44 33.31 2.59
CA VAL A 26 -10.67 32.12 1.75
C VAL A 26 -9.36 31.36 1.44
N CYS A 27 -8.21 32.04 1.46
CA CYS A 27 -6.89 31.45 1.20
C CYS A 27 -6.23 30.76 2.41
N ASN A 28 -6.81 30.84 3.61
CA ASN A 28 -6.36 29.99 4.73
C ASN A 28 -6.95 28.58 4.61
N ARG A 29 -6.57 27.86 3.54
CA ARG A 29 -6.70 26.39 3.53
C ARG A 29 -5.63 25.84 4.46
N SER A 30 -5.95 25.79 5.75
CA SER A 30 -5.19 25.00 6.71
C SER A 30 -5.37 23.53 6.34
N PHE A 31 -4.39 22.93 5.64
CA PHE A 31 -4.32 21.49 5.50
C PHE A 31 -3.98 20.93 6.87
N ALA A 32 -4.97 20.45 7.61
CA ALA A 32 -4.70 19.65 8.80
C ALA A 32 -3.97 18.39 8.34
N ALA A 33 -2.80 18.11 8.92
CA ALA A 33 -2.15 16.83 8.70
C ALA A 33 -3.11 15.72 9.15
N PHE A 34 -3.35 14.73 8.29
CA PHE A 34 -4.17 13.58 8.64
C PHE A 34 -3.62 12.93 9.91
N THR A 35 -4.50 12.74 10.90
CA THR A 35 -4.15 12.09 12.15
C THR A 35 -5.02 10.84 12.27
N PRO A 36 -4.44 9.64 12.13
CA PRO A 36 -5.21 8.39 12.24
C PRO A 36 -5.80 8.25 13.64
N LEU A 37 -7.06 7.81 13.72
CA LEU A 37 -7.77 7.59 15.00
C LEU A 37 -7.12 6.48 15.81
N ASP A 38 -6.81 5.37 15.15
CA ASP A 38 -5.97 4.31 15.71
C ASP A 38 -4.55 4.43 15.16
N ASN A 39 -3.57 4.58 16.05
CA ASN A 39 -2.16 4.79 15.71
C ASN A 39 -1.25 4.14 16.75
N TYR A 40 -1.03 2.85 16.60
CA TYR A 40 -0.14 2.07 17.47
C TYR A 40 1.21 1.91 16.79
N LEU A 41 2.27 2.45 17.40
CA LEU A 41 3.66 2.30 16.93
C LEU A 41 4.47 1.63 18.04
N ILE A 42 4.72 0.33 17.90
CA ILE A 42 5.22 -0.51 18.98
C ILE A 42 6.65 -0.99 18.67
N ALA A 43 7.58 -0.71 19.57
CA ALA A 43 8.95 -1.24 19.56
C ALA A 43 9.02 -2.47 20.47
N CYS A 44 8.99 -3.65 19.87
CA CYS A 44 8.88 -4.92 20.59
C CYS A 44 10.17 -5.26 21.35
N GLY A 45 10.03 -5.58 22.64
CA GLY A 45 11.16 -5.85 23.53
C GLY A 45 12.01 -4.62 23.90
N SER A 46 11.68 -3.42 23.41
CA SER A 46 12.39 -2.21 23.84
C SER A 46 12.01 -1.84 25.27
N SER A 47 12.95 -1.28 26.03
CA SER A 47 12.70 -0.70 27.36
C SER A 47 12.45 0.80 27.32
N GLN A 48 12.64 1.44 26.17
CA GLN A 48 12.56 2.89 25.97
C GLN A 48 11.85 3.21 24.65
N ASN A 49 11.43 4.47 24.51
CA ASN A 49 10.92 4.95 23.23
C ASN A 49 12.01 4.93 22.16
N VAL A 50 11.65 4.51 20.95
CA VAL A 50 12.54 4.42 19.80
C VAL A 50 12.06 5.41 18.73
N THR A 51 12.97 6.23 18.21
CA THR A 51 12.64 7.08 17.06
C THR A 51 13.06 6.39 15.77
N PHE A 52 12.12 6.14 14.89
CA PHE A 52 12.35 5.50 13.60
C PHE A 52 11.49 6.17 12.53
N GLN A 53 12.11 6.55 11.40
CA GLN A 53 11.45 7.30 10.33
C GLN A 53 10.64 8.51 10.85
N GLY A 54 11.21 9.25 11.80
CA GLY A 54 10.61 10.47 12.35
C GLY A 54 9.39 10.25 13.24
N ARG A 55 9.04 9.00 13.51
CA ARG A 55 7.94 8.61 14.37
C ARG A 55 8.48 7.96 15.64
N THR A 56 7.77 8.14 16.74
CA THR A 56 8.15 7.58 18.04
C THR A 56 7.39 6.29 18.29
N PHE A 57 8.13 5.20 18.37
CA PHE A 57 7.63 3.88 18.76
C PHE A 57 7.81 3.73 20.26
N VAL A 58 6.78 3.22 20.92
CA VAL A 58 6.78 3.01 22.37
C VAL A 58 7.01 1.53 22.70
N PRO A 59 7.57 1.21 23.88
CA PRO A 59 7.67 -0.16 24.35
C PRO A 59 6.35 -0.93 24.27
N ASP A 60 6.43 -2.19 23.88
CA ASP A 60 5.30 -3.13 23.96
C ASP A 60 4.87 -3.47 25.40
N SER A 61 5.72 -3.13 26.38
CA SER A 61 5.41 -3.17 27.80
C SER A 61 4.82 -1.84 28.26
N GLY A 62 3.59 -1.87 28.76
CA GLY A 62 2.96 -0.69 29.41
C GLY A 62 2.03 0.15 28.55
N HIS A 63 1.65 -0.29 27.34
CA HIS A 63 0.66 0.43 26.53
C HIS A 63 -0.77 0.05 26.94
N SER A 64 -1.54 0.99 27.49
CA SER A 64 -2.86 0.73 28.12
C SER A 64 -3.95 0.23 27.17
N SER A 65 -3.85 0.54 25.88
CA SER A 65 -4.76 0.07 24.82
C SER A 65 -4.23 -1.14 24.04
N LEU A 66 -3.16 -1.77 24.54
CA LEU A 66 -2.55 -2.98 23.97
C LEU A 66 -2.43 -4.04 25.06
N THR A 67 -2.91 -5.25 24.81
CA THR A 67 -2.71 -6.38 25.71
C THR A 67 -1.88 -7.44 25.02
N LEU A 68 -0.69 -7.72 25.57
CA LEU A 68 0.11 -8.87 25.17
C LEU A 68 -0.31 -10.09 25.97
N LYS A 69 -0.84 -11.11 25.29
CA LYS A 69 -1.05 -12.45 25.85
C LYS A 69 0.06 -13.36 25.37
N SER A 70 0.94 -13.78 26.27
CA SER A 70 1.98 -14.76 25.95
C SER A 70 2.14 -15.73 27.10
N GLY A 71 2.58 -16.95 26.81
CA GLY A 71 3.23 -17.80 27.80
C GLY A 71 4.62 -17.24 28.13
N THR A 72 5.66 -18.05 27.90
CA THR A 72 7.05 -17.62 28.05
C THR A 72 7.48 -16.71 26.90
N SER A 73 7.90 -15.49 27.23
CA SER A 73 8.56 -14.57 26.31
C SER A 73 9.88 -14.08 26.88
N VAL A 74 10.85 -13.81 26.01
CA VAL A 74 12.14 -13.21 26.35
C VAL A 74 12.42 -12.03 25.43
N VAL A 75 13.29 -11.13 25.87
CA VAL A 75 13.71 -9.98 25.08
C VAL A 75 15.12 -10.24 24.54
N ALA A 76 15.27 -10.05 23.23
CA ALA A 76 16.56 -10.02 22.57
C ALA A 76 16.95 -8.57 22.30
N VAL A 77 18.18 -8.17 22.64
CA VAL A 77 18.70 -6.82 22.38
C VAL A 77 20.10 -6.94 21.80
N SER A 78 20.38 -6.18 20.74
CA SER A 78 21.74 -5.99 20.25
C SER A 78 22.24 -4.58 20.54
N ASN A 79 23.51 -4.46 20.91
CA ASN A 79 24.17 -3.17 21.12
C ASN A 79 24.81 -2.60 19.85
N SER A 80 24.93 -3.39 18.78
CA SER A 80 25.57 -2.98 17.52
C SER A 80 25.14 -3.84 16.33
N GLY A 81 25.37 -3.36 15.11
CA GLY A 81 25.21 -4.17 13.89
C GLY A 81 23.76 -4.40 13.45
N PHE A 82 22.80 -3.66 14.00
CA PHE A 82 21.41 -3.67 13.54
C PHE A 82 21.18 -2.56 12.48
N PRO A 83 20.29 -2.77 11.49
CA PRO A 83 20.12 -1.84 10.36
C PRO A 83 19.55 -0.47 10.73
N SER A 84 18.65 -0.43 11.72
CA SER A 84 18.01 0.79 12.19
C SER A 84 17.45 0.58 13.60
N ALA A 85 17.09 1.68 14.27
CA ALA A 85 16.73 1.66 15.69
C ALA A 85 15.54 0.73 16.02
N ILE A 86 14.58 0.54 15.11
CA ILE A 86 13.44 -0.38 15.32
C ILE A 86 13.88 -1.86 15.40
N TYR A 87 15.03 -2.21 14.81
CA TYR A 87 15.58 -3.57 14.80
C TYR A 87 16.56 -3.84 15.96
N GLN A 88 16.78 -2.87 16.85
CA GLN A 88 17.69 -3.02 17.98
C GLN A 88 17.26 -4.12 18.95
N SER A 89 15.95 -4.25 19.17
CA SER A 89 15.35 -5.25 20.04
C SER A 89 14.35 -6.12 19.30
N ALA A 90 14.06 -7.29 19.86
CA ALA A 90 12.94 -8.13 19.49
C ALA A 90 12.32 -8.76 20.74
N ARG A 91 11.00 -8.97 20.70
CA ARG A 91 10.36 -9.90 21.63
C ARG A 91 10.32 -11.28 21.00
N VAL A 92 10.79 -12.27 21.74
CA VAL A 92 10.91 -13.67 21.30
C VAL A 92 9.94 -14.51 22.11
N PHE A 93 9.17 -15.37 21.43
CA PHE A 93 8.13 -16.22 22.02
C PHE A 93 8.47 -17.69 21.82
N SER A 94 8.43 -18.49 22.88
CA SER A 94 8.59 -19.95 22.80
C SER A 94 7.27 -20.71 22.76
N GLY A 95 6.16 -19.98 22.66
CA GLY A 95 4.81 -20.50 22.46
C GLY A 95 3.98 -19.42 21.76
N THR A 96 2.76 -19.76 21.36
CA THR A 96 1.86 -18.82 20.72
C THR A 96 1.64 -17.58 21.60
N ALA A 97 1.79 -16.40 21.01
CA ALA A 97 1.59 -15.12 21.67
C ALA A 97 0.77 -14.17 20.80
N SER A 98 -0.06 -13.35 21.42
CA SER A 98 -1.00 -12.48 20.73
C SER A 98 -0.93 -11.06 21.28
N TYR A 99 -0.82 -10.09 20.39
CA TYR A 99 -1.05 -8.68 20.67
C TYR A 99 -2.48 -8.33 20.35
N LYS A 100 -3.22 -7.83 21.33
CA LYS A 100 -4.60 -7.39 21.18
C LYS A 100 -4.68 -5.87 21.29
N PHE A 101 -5.03 -5.21 20.20
CA PHE A 101 -5.20 -3.77 20.08
C PHE A 101 -6.67 -3.39 20.28
N LYS A 102 -6.95 -2.30 20.97
CA LYS A 102 -8.30 -1.69 20.99
C LYS A 102 -8.46 -0.86 19.73
N ILE A 103 -9.59 -0.99 19.04
CA ILE A 103 -9.88 -0.28 17.80
C ILE A 103 -10.99 0.71 18.07
N GLN A 104 -10.74 1.97 17.73
CA GLN A 104 -11.68 3.08 17.90
C GLN A 104 -12.48 3.34 16.63
N GLN A 105 -11.88 3.10 15.47
CA GLN A 105 -12.52 3.25 14.17
C GLN A 105 -12.60 1.88 13.51
N GLU A 106 -13.81 1.36 13.27
CA GLU A 106 -13.96 0.21 12.36
C GLU A 106 -13.59 0.61 10.93
N GLY A 107 -13.04 -0.32 10.16
CA GLY A 107 -12.62 -0.09 8.78
C GLY A 107 -11.21 -0.60 8.50
N ARG A 108 -10.61 -0.08 7.43
CA ARG A 108 -9.31 -0.54 6.96
C ARG A 108 -8.17 -0.09 7.88
N HIS A 109 -7.27 -1.01 8.21
CA HIS A 109 -6.08 -0.75 9.01
C HIS A 109 -4.83 -1.27 8.30
N TRP A 110 -3.78 -0.45 8.32
CA TRP A 110 -2.43 -0.91 8.03
C TRP A 110 -1.91 -1.71 9.23
N ILE A 111 -1.44 -2.93 8.96
CA ILE A 111 -0.60 -3.71 9.86
C ILE A 111 0.80 -3.74 9.26
N ARG A 112 1.79 -3.20 9.97
CA ARG A 112 3.20 -3.26 9.53
C ARG A 112 4.03 -4.05 10.52
N LEU A 113 4.76 -5.04 10.04
CA LEU A 113 5.55 -5.94 10.86
C LEU A 113 7.04 -5.83 10.50
N TYR A 114 7.87 -5.71 11.53
CA TYR A 114 9.31 -5.54 11.42
C TYR A 114 10.02 -6.76 11.99
N PHE A 115 10.88 -7.39 11.19
CA PHE A 115 11.64 -8.58 11.57
C PHE A 115 13.12 -8.41 11.26
N TYR A 116 13.96 -8.66 12.25
CA TYR A 116 15.42 -8.76 12.16
C TYR A 116 15.90 -9.78 13.19
N PRO A 117 16.57 -10.86 12.77
CA PRO A 117 17.04 -11.92 13.67
C PRO A 117 18.18 -11.38 14.54
N VAL A 118 17.83 -10.82 15.70
CA VAL A 118 18.77 -10.21 16.64
C VAL A 118 19.85 -11.24 17.04
N PRO A 119 21.15 -10.94 16.82
CA PRO A 119 22.23 -11.86 17.15
C PRO A 119 22.39 -12.01 18.67
N ASN A 120 23.00 -13.11 19.11
CA ASN A 120 23.33 -13.38 20.52
C ASN A 120 22.12 -13.35 21.49
N SER A 121 20.92 -13.65 20.99
CA SER A 121 19.66 -13.65 21.76
C SER A 121 19.45 -14.88 22.65
N GLY A 122 20.44 -15.77 22.74
CA GLY A 122 20.33 -17.06 23.43
C GLY A 122 19.54 -18.13 22.65
N GLN A 123 18.94 -17.76 21.52
CA GLN A 123 18.25 -18.66 20.58
C GLN A 123 18.70 -18.34 19.14
N ASN A 124 18.63 -19.31 18.22
CA ASN A 124 18.99 -19.07 16.82
C ASN A 124 17.79 -18.47 16.05
N LEU A 125 17.64 -17.14 16.10
CA LEU A 125 16.55 -16.43 15.42
C LEU A 125 16.64 -16.50 13.89
N THR A 126 17.84 -16.72 13.31
CA THR A 126 17.98 -16.90 11.86
C THR A 126 17.27 -18.17 11.37
N SER A 127 17.27 -19.22 12.19
CA SER A 127 16.60 -20.50 11.88
C SER A 127 15.17 -20.59 12.44
N ALA A 128 14.72 -19.58 13.19
CA ALA A 128 13.37 -19.52 13.70
C ALA A 128 12.37 -19.39 12.54
N SER A 129 11.20 -19.98 12.74
CA SER A 129 10.08 -19.89 11.80
C SER A 129 9.10 -18.84 12.30
N ILE A 130 8.63 -18.00 11.38
CA ILE A 130 7.73 -16.89 11.65
C ILE A 130 6.41 -17.16 10.94
N THR A 131 5.39 -17.41 11.74
CA THR A 131 3.99 -17.40 11.31
C THR A 131 3.27 -16.30 12.07
N ALA A 132 2.62 -15.39 11.34
CA ALA A 132 1.85 -14.27 11.87
C ALA A 132 0.45 -14.28 11.27
N VAL A 133 -0.57 -14.20 12.13
CA VAL A 133 -1.98 -14.25 11.75
C VAL A 133 -2.77 -13.15 12.44
N THR A 134 -3.84 -12.70 11.82
CA THR A 134 -4.92 -11.99 12.50
C THR A 134 -6.00 -12.98 12.93
N ASP A 135 -7.13 -12.50 13.44
CA ASP A 135 -8.29 -13.33 13.75
C ASP A 135 -8.85 -14.02 12.49
N ASP A 136 -8.75 -13.38 11.31
CA ASP A 136 -9.36 -13.86 10.07
C ASP A 136 -8.37 -14.27 8.97
N PHE A 137 -7.16 -13.67 8.97
CA PHE A 137 -6.21 -13.80 7.86
C PHE A 137 -4.85 -14.30 8.29
N VAL A 138 -4.26 -15.16 7.47
CA VAL A 138 -2.84 -15.52 7.56
C VAL A 138 -2.02 -14.47 6.82
N LEU A 139 -1.17 -13.75 7.56
CA LEU A 139 -0.34 -12.66 7.01
C LEU A 139 1.00 -13.17 6.49
N LEU A 140 1.64 -14.04 7.26
CA LEU A 140 2.93 -14.65 6.98
C LEU A 140 2.94 -16.07 7.54
N ASN A 141 3.50 -17.03 6.82
CA ASN A 141 3.47 -18.43 7.21
C ASN A 141 4.81 -19.12 6.99
N ASN A 142 5.34 -19.68 8.06
CA ASN A 142 6.55 -20.50 8.06
C ASN A 142 7.78 -19.82 7.42
N PHE A 143 7.88 -18.49 7.53
CA PHE A 143 8.99 -17.74 6.98
C PHE A 143 10.26 -17.95 7.82
N THR A 144 11.42 -18.02 7.18
CA THR A 144 12.72 -18.14 7.87
C THR A 144 13.81 -17.28 7.22
N PHE A 145 14.67 -16.69 8.05
CA PHE A 145 15.82 -15.92 7.58
C PHE A 145 16.95 -16.81 7.05
N LYS A 146 16.93 -18.12 7.30
CA LYS A 146 17.97 -19.06 6.86
C LYS A 146 18.17 -19.05 5.33
N ASN A 147 17.10 -18.88 4.57
CA ASN A 147 17.10 -18.88 3.10
C ASN A 147 16.75 -17.50 2.53
N TYR A 148 16.80 -16.45 3.35
CA TYR A 148 16.45 -15.11 2.95
C TYR A 148 17.72 -14.32 2.60
N ASN A 149 17.73 -13.69 1.43
CA ASN A 149 18.90 -12.93 0.95
C ASN A 149 19.09 -11.59 1.68
N GLY A 150 18.06 -11.10 2.39
CA GLY A 150 18.13 -9.86 3.17
C GLY A 150 18.53 -10.10 4.63
N SER A 151 18.96 -9.03 5.31
CA SER A 151 19.28 -9.08 6.74
C SER A 151 18.07 -8.79 7.64
N TYR A 152 17.08 -8.05 7.14
CA TYR A 152 15.84 -7.71 7.83
C TYR A 152 14.66 -7.74 6.85
N MET A 153 13.46 -7.84 7.37
CA MET A 153 12.21 -7.85 6.62
C MET A 153 11.24 -6.81 7.18
N PHE A 154 10.53 -6.18 6.26
CA PHE A 154 9.38 -5.32 6.52
C PHE A 154 8.20 -5.88 5.71
N LYS A 155 7.03 -6.01 6.35
CA LYS A 155 5.79 -6.42 5.71
C LYS A 155 4.70 -5.41 6.03
N GLU A 156 3.92 -5.01 5.03
CA GLU A 156 2.78 -4.11 5.18
C GLU A 156 1.53 -4.78 4.62
N TYR A 157 0.48 -4.82 5.45
CA TYR A 157 -0.79 -5.44 5.14
C TYR A 157 -1.94 -4.46 5.37
N ALA A 158 -2.99 -4.50 4.55
CA ALA A 158 -4.25 -3.83 4.82
C ALA A 158 -5.33 -4.86 5.15
N VAL A 159 -5.93 -4.76 6.33
CA VAL A 159 -7.03 -5.64 6.77
C VAL A 159 -8.25 -4.80 7.11
N ASN A 160 -9.45 -5.35 6.94
CA ASN A 160 -10.67 -4.66 7.37
C ASN A 160 -10.99 -5.14 8.79
N VAL A 161 -11.17 -4.21 9.72
CA VAL A 161 -11.48 -4.53 11.11
C VAL A 161 -12.89 -4.08 11.42
N THR A 162 -13.77 -5.04 11.69
CA THR A 162 -15.20 -4.84 11.94
C THR A 162 -15.57 -5.05 13.41
N SER A 163 -14.57 -5.03 14.30
CA SER A 163 -14.75 -5.23 15.73
C SER A 163 -14.00 -4.16 16.53
N ASP A 164 -14.33 -4.04 17.81
CA ASP A 164 -13.68 -3.12 18.75
C ASP A 164 -12.22 -3.49 19.07
N THR A 165 -11.73 -4.61 18.52
CA THR A 165 -10.37 -5.09 18.74
C THR A 165 -9.76 -5.72 17.50
N LEU A 166 -8.44 -5.68 17.41
CA LEU A 166 -7.65 -6.40 16.41
C LEU A 166 -6.63 -7.26 17.15
N THR A 167 -6.60 -8.55 16.86
CA THR A 167 -5.59 -9.46 17.40
C THR A 167 -4.57 -9.82 16.33
N ILE A 168 -3.28 -9.74 16.68
CA ILE A 168 -2.17 -10.26 15.87
C ILE A 168 -1.46 -11.33 16.67
N SER A 169 -1.45 -12.56 16.17
CA SER A 169 -0.86 -13.72 16.83
C SER A 169 0.39 -14.20 16.09
N PHE A 170 1.44 -14.48 16.87
CA PHE A 170 2.70 -15.06 16.41
C PHE A 170 2.80 -16.49 16.89
N ILE A 171 3.04 -17.41 15.95
CA ILE A 171 2.97 -18.85 16.19
C ILE A 171 4.36 -19.45 15.88
N PRO A 172 5.09 -19.96 16.88
CA PRO A 172 6.33 -20.68 16.64
C PRO A 172 6.05 -22.08 16.12
N SER A 173 7.01 -22.65 15.36
CA SER A 173 7.00 -24.08 15.10
C SER A 173 7.25 -24.89 16.39
N ASN A 174 6.88 -26.17 16.37
CA ASN A 174 7.07 -27.08 17.49
C ASN A 174 8.52 -27.06 18.01
N ASN A 175 8.68 -26.90 19.33
CA ASN A 175 9.97 -26.82 20.01
C ASN A 175 10.92 -25.74 19.46
N SER A 176 10.38 -24.69 18.86
CA SER A 176 11.13 -23.55 18.34
C SER A 176 10.64 -22.24 18.97
N VAL A 177 11.18 -21.12 18.47
CA VAL A 177 10.73 -19.78 18.82
C VAL A 177 10.24 -19.03 17.59
N THR A 178 9.53 -17.94 17.83
CA THR A 178 9.22 -16.90 16.84
C THR A 178 9.49 -15.54 17.45
N PHE A 179 9.55 -14.48 16.66
CA PHE A 179 9.91 -13.15 17.16
C PHE A 179 9.35 -12.03 16.29
N VAL A 180 9.32 -10.83 16.87
CA VAL A 180 8.95 -9.58 16.19
C VAL A 180 9.74 -8.42 16.81
N ASN A 181 10.20 -7.48 15.98
CA ASN A 181 10.98 -6.31 16.40
C ASN A 181 10.11 -5.07 16.56
N GLY A 182 9.08 -4.93 15.72
CA GLY A 182 8.15 -3.82 15.79
C GLY A 182 6.84 -4.13 15.10
N ILE A 183 5.79 -3.44 15.54
CA ILE A 183 4.43 -3.57 15.02
C ILE A 183 3.85 -2.17 14.86
N GLU A 184 3.27 -1.88 13.69
CA GLU A 184 2.35 -0.76 13.53
C GLU A 184 0.93 -1.25 13.28
N VAL A 185 -0.05 -0.59 13.90
CA VAL A 185 -1.48 -0.71 13.57
C VAL A 185 -2.03 0.70 13.40
N VAL A 186 -2.38 1.06 12.17
CA VAL A 186 -2.78 2.43 11.81
C VAL A 186 -4.07 2.43 11.02
N SER A 187 -5.09 3.13 11.51
CA SER A 187 -6.37 3.33 10.79
C SER A 187 -6.16 4.06 9.46
N VAL A 188 -6.94 3.67 8.45
CA VAL A 188 -6.88 4.20 7.08
C VAL A 188 -8.26 4.77 6.72
N PRO A 189 -8.33 5.93 6.05
CA PRO A 189 -9.61 6.41 5.51
C PRO A 189 -10.25 5.40 4.57
N ASP A 190 -11.56 5.21 4.67
CA ASP A 190 -12.30 4.23 3.84
C ASP A 190 -12.14 4.51 2.34
N GLU A 191 -12.05 5.79 1.96
CA GLU A 191 -11.86 6.25 0.58
C GLU A 191 -10.58 5.71 -0.07
N ASN A 192 -9.56 5.35 0.72
CA ASN A 192 -8.32 4.80 0.18
C ASN A 192 -8.51 3.41 -0.44
N PHE A 193 -9.49 2.64 0.03
CA PHE A 193 -9.76 1.27 -0.43
C PHE A 193 -11.23 1.11 -0.79
N PRO A 194 -11.61 1.38 -2.05
CA PRO A 194 -12.98 1.15 -2.48
C PRO A 194 -13.33 -0.34 -2.36
N ASP A 195 -14.59 -0.65 -2.07
CA ASP A 195 -15.06 -2.05 -2.03
C ASP A 195 -15.13 -2.69 -3.42
N GLN A 196 -15.07 -1.88 -4.48
CA GLN A 196 -15.12 -2.31 -5.86
C GLN A 196 -13.94 -1.80 -6.69
N ALA A 197 -13.48 -2.64 -7.60
CA ALA A 197 -12.49 -2.32 -8.63
C ALA A 197 -12.86 -3.00 -9.96
N PHE A 198 -12.08 -2.79 -11.01
CA PHE A 198 -12.31 -3.40 -12.31
C PHE A 198 -11.37 -4.58 -12.55
N SER A 199 -11.93 -5.80 -12.70
CA SER A 199 -11.16 -6.98 -13.11
C SER A 199 -10.83 -6.89 -14.59
N LEU A 200 -9.59 -7.20 -14.96
CA LEU A 200 -9.13 -7.18 -16.34
C LEU A 200 -9.40 -8.48 -17.08
N ASN A 201 -9.37 -9.62 -16.38
CA ASN A 201 -9.58 -10.93 -16.99
C ASN A 201 -10.29 -11.92 -16.03
N PRO A 202 -11.57 -12.24 -16.28
CA PRO A 202 -12.45 -11.63 -17.28
C PRO A 202 -12.75 -10.15 -16.94
N ARG A 203 -13.05 -9.34 -17.97
CA ARG A 203 -13.44 -7.92 -17.81
C ARG A 203 -14.79 -7.80 -17.10
N ALA A 204 -14.79 -7.40 -15.84
CA ALA A 204 -16.01 -7.25 -15.04
C ALA A 204 -15.77 -6.38 -13.79
N PRO A 205 -16.82 -5.75 -13.22
CA PRO A 205 -16.75 -5.23 -11.86
C PRO A 205 -16.38 -6.34 -10.87
N PHE A 206 -15.45 -6.04 -9.96
CA PHE A 206 -15.03 -6.91 -8.87
C PHE A 206 -15.37 -6.24 -7.54
N GLY A 207 -16.26 -6.84 -6.74
CA GLY A 207 -16.67 -6.30 -5.44
C GLY A 207 -16.26 -7.17 -4.27
N GLY A 208 -16.55 -6.71 -3.04
CA GLY A 208 -16.21 -7.43 -1.81
C GLY A 208 -14.74 -7.28 -1.40
N LEU A 209 -14.05 -6.23 -1.86
CA LEU A 209 -12.65 -5.95 -1.45
C LEU A 209 -12.54 -5.65 0.06
N SER A 210 -13.65 -5.25 0.71
CA SER A 210 -13.74 -5.10 2.16
C SER A 210 -13.66 -6.43 2.92
N GLU A 211 -13.99 -7.56 2.28
CA GLU A 211 -13.91 -8.91 2.87
C GLU A 211 -12.53 -9.57 2.68
N LEU A 212 -11.64 -8.94 1.93
CA LEU A 212 -10.31 -9.45 1.58
C LEU A 212 -9.22 -8.65 2.29
N ALA A 213 -8.08 -9.30 2.55
CA ALA A 213 -6.88 -8.64 3.03
C ALA A 213 -5.90 -8.39 1.89
N PHE A 214 -5.01 -7.40 2.07
CA PHE A 214 -4.02 -7.00 1.09
C PHE A 214 -2.62 -7.05 1.69
N GLU A 215 -1.63 -7.46 0.93
CA GLU A 215 -0.21 -7.26 1.22
C GLU A 215 0.37 -6.29 0.19
N THR A 216 0.96 -5.18 0.64
CA THR A 216 1.69 -4.29 -0.27
C THR A 216 3.00 -4.94 -0.69
N VAL A 217 3.08 -5.30 -1.98
CA VAL A 217 4.29 -5.91 -2.56
C VAL A 217 5.14 -4.85 -3.28
N TYR A 218 4.51 -3.87 -3.92
CA TYR A 218 5.21 -2.74 -4.55
C TYR A 218 4.44 -1.43 -4.33
N ARG A 219 5.18 -0.36 -4.08
CA ARG A 219 4.67 1.02 -4.04
C ARG A 219 5.75 1.95 -4.57
N LEU A 220 5.49 2.56 -5.71
CA LEU A 220 6.51 3.21 -6.53
C LEU A 220 6.17 4.66 -6.83
N ASN A 221 7.18 5.52 -6.66
CA ASN A 221 7.19 6.90 -7.13
C ASN A 221 7.90 6.94 -8.49
N MET A 222 7.14 7.03 -9.57
CA MET A 222 7.66 6.85 -10.93
C MET A 222 8.51 8.06 -11.33
N GLY A 223 9.75 7.83 -11.75
CA GLY A 223 10.69 8.88 -12.14
C GLY A 223 11.17 9.78 -10.99
N GLY A 224 10.62 9.58 -9.78
CA GLY A 224 10.90 10.39 -8.60
C GLY A 224 11.78 9.68 -7.57
N PRO A 225 12.29 10.42 -6.56
CA PRO A 225 13.10 9.84 -5.50
C PRO A 225 12.27 9.01 -4.52
N LEU A 226 12.96 8.26 -3.66
CA LEU A 226 12.37 7.58 -2.50
C LEU A 226 11.58 8.58 -1.63
N ILE A 227 10.31 8.29 -1.38
CA ILE A 227 9.48 9.00 -0.40
C ILE A 227 9.42 8.13 0.85
N THR A 228 9.84 8.68 1.99
CA THR A 228 9.81 7.99 3.28
C THR A 228 8.52 8.29 4.04
N ALA A 229 8.22 7.51 5.08
CA ALA A 229 7.04 7.69 5.93
C ALA A 229 6.89 9.09 6.54
N GLN A 230 7.97 9.87 6.67
CA GLN A 230 7.92 11.26 7.15
C GLN A 230 7.27 12.22 6.14
N ASN A 231 7.39 11.89 4.86
CA ASN A 231 6.94 12.70 3.73
C ASN A 231 5.68 12.11 3.07
N ASP A 232 5.06 11.11 3.69
CA ASP A 232 3.78 10.52 3.28
C ASP A 232 2.72 10.78 4.35
N THR A 233 1.51 11.09 3.91
CA THR A 233 0.37 11.45 4.77
C THR A 233 -0.08 10.35 5.73
N ILE A 234 0.16 9.08 5.38
CA ILE A 234 -0.24 7.91 6.19
C ILE A 234 0.94 6.98 6.47
N GLY A 235 2.16 7.52 6.42
CA GLY A 235 3.39 6.83 6.81
C GLY A 235 3.83 5.70 5.87
N ARG A 236 3.44 5.72 4.59
CA ARG A 236 3.91 4.78 3.57
C ARG A 236 5.29 5.13 3.05
N ILE A 237 5.92 4.16 2.39
CA ILE A 237 7.17 4.33 1.67
C ILE A 237 6.89 4.13 0.18
N TRP A 238 7.34 5.06 -0.65
CA TRP A 238 7.28 4.95 -2.11
C TRP A 238 8.70 4.85 -2.66
N GLU A 239 9.04 3.69 -3.22
CA GLU A 239 10.37 3.43 -3.77
C GLU A 239 10.51 4.03 -5.17
N ASN A 240 11.74 4.28 -5.61
CA ASN A 240 11.98 4.63 -7.01
C ASN A 240 11.79 3.38 -7.89
N ASP A 241 11.22 3.58 -9.08
CA ASP A 241 10.79 2.53 -10.00
C ASP A 241 11.90 1.96 -10.90
N SER A 242 13.05 2.64 -11.01
CA SER A 242 14.09 2.36 -12.03
C SER A 242 14.58 0.91 -12.07
N LYS A 243 14.63 0.22 -10.94
CA LYS A 243 15.08 -1.19 -10.84
C LYS A 243 14.08 -2.19 -11.43
N TYR A 244 12.86 -1.75 -11.74
CA TYR A 244 11.79 -2.57 -12.32
C TYR A 244 11.58 -2.32 -13.81
N LEU A 245 12.20 -1.28 -14.38
CA LEU A 245 12.13 -1.01 -15.81
C LEU A 245 12.74 -2.15 -16.63
N HIS A 246 12.02 -2.61 -17.64
CA HIS A 246 12.51 -3.63 -18.55
C HIS A 246 13.64 -3.10 -19.46
N VAL A 247 13.49 -1.87 -19.94
CA VAL A 247 14.46 -1.17 -20.80
C VAL A 247 14.68 0.24 -20.27
N ASN A 248 15.82 0.50 -19.65
CA ASN A 248 16.09 1.79 -18.99
C ASN A 248 15.97 2.99 -19.93
N SER A 249 16.40 2.87 -21.20
CA SER A 249 16.33 4.00 -22.14
C SER A 249 14.93 4.27 -22.69
N SER A 250 13.98 3.36 -22.45
CA SER A 250 12.58 3.53 -22.88
C SER A 250 11.85 4.63 -22.11
N ALA A 251 12.36 5.01 -20.94
CA ALA A 251 11.75 5.99 -20.06
C ALA A 251 12.67 7.20 -19.84
N VAL A 252 12.07 8.35 -19.54
CA VAL A 252 12.75 9.56 -19.10
C VAL A 252 11.98 10.20 -17.95
N ASN A 253 12.70 10.55 -16.90
CA ASN A 253 12.12 11.16 -15.71
C ASN A 253 11.64 12.59 -16.02
N VAL A 254 10.41 12.88 -15.62
CA VAL A 254 9.82 14.22 -15.67
C VAL A 254 9.49 14.65 -14.25
N SER A 255 9.65 15.94 -13.96
CA SER A 255 9.29 16.51 -12.66
C SER A 255 8.66 17.89 -12.80
N ALA A 256 7.79 18.20 -11.85
CA ALA A 256 7.16 19.50 -11.66
C ALA A 256 7.35 19.96 -10.22
N ASN A 257 7.04 21.22 -9.95
CA ASN A 257 6.99 21.71 -8.56
C ASN A 257 5.83 21.01 -7.81
N PRO A 258 6.06 20.31 -6.69
CA PRO A 258 4.99 19.66 -5.93
C PRO A 258 3.88 20.62 -5.45
N ALA A 259 4.18 21.91 -5.31
CA ALA A 259 3.18 22.93 -4.97
C ALA A 259 2.23 23.28 -6.14
N SER A 260 2.56 22.85 -7.37
CA SER A 260 1.72 23.08 -8.55
C SER A 260 0.62 22.03 -8.74
N ILE A 261 0.63 20.97 -7.93
CA ILE A 261 -0.34 19.87 -7.98
C ILE A 261 -1.69 20.34 -7.40
N LYS A 262 -2.74 20.20 -8.20
CA LYS A 262 -4.09 20.69 -7.90
C LYS A 262 -5.01 19.54 -7.55
N TYR A 263 -5.08 19.17 -6.26
CA TYR A 263 -5.95 18.09 -5.82
C TYR A 263 -7.43 18.41 -6.07
N PRO A 264 -8.16 17.59 -6.84
CA PRO A 264 -9.61 17.71 -6.97
C PRO A 264 -10.29 17.17 -5.70
N PRO A 265 -11.56 17.49 -5.44
CA PRO A 265 -12.29 16.97 -4.28
C PRO A 265 -12.37 15.43 -4.22
N SER A 266 -12.22 14.74 -5.34
CA SER A 266 -12.30 13.28 -5.46
C SER A 266 -10.98 12.55 -5.18
N VAL A 267 -9.87 13.28 -5.01
CA VAL A 267 -8.56 12.69 -4.72
C VAL A 267 -7.96 13.46 -3.56
N THR A 268 -7.56 12.76 -2.51
CA THR A 268 -6.99 13.36 -1.31
C THR A 268 -5.48 13.10 -1.23
N THR A 269 -4.81 13.78 -0.30
CA THR A 269 -3.39 13.57 -0.04
C THR A 269 -3.11 12.21 0.61
N GLU A 270 -4.14 11.57 1.17
CA GLU A 270 -4.10 10.22 1.75
C GLU A 270 -4.08 9.14 0.67
N ILE A 271 -4.65 9.39 -0.52
CA ILE A 271 -4.50 8.51 -1.68
C ILE A 271 -3.04 8.43 -2.11
N ALA A 272 -2.39 9.56 -2.35
CA ALA A 272 -0.94 9.67 -2.54
C ALA A 272 -0.49 11.12 -2.31
N PRO A 273 0.72 11.36 -1.77
CA PRO A 273 1.24 12.70 -1.53
C PRO A 273 1.56 13.41 -2.86
N ASN A 274 1.62 14.73 -2.82
CA ASN A 274 1.86 15.55 -4.02
C ASN A 274 3.20 15.23 -4.68
N LEU A 275 4.17 14.76 -3.89
CA LEU A 275 5.47 14.28 -4.35
C LEU A 275 5.36 13.13 -5.37
N VAL A 276 4.34 12.27 -5.27
CA VAL A 276 4.09 11.20 -6.27
C VAL A 276 3.60 11.82 -7.57
N TYR A 277 2.60 12.70 -7.51
CA TYR A 277 2.02 13.34 -8.70
C TYR A 277 2.93 14.39 -9.35
N ALA A 278 4.00 14.82 -8.68
CA ALA A 278 4.96 15.80 -9.16
C ALA A 278 6.17 15.19 -9.85
N SER A 279 6.27 13.86 -9.90
CA SER A 279 7.21 13.13 -10.74
C SER A 279 6.47 12.15 -11.64
N ALA A 280 7.11 11.79 -12.75
CA ALA A 280 6.61 10.77 -13.65
C ALA A 280 7.76 10.14 -14.43
N GLU A 281 7.50 8.93 -14.95
CA GLU A 281 8.18 8.46 -16.15
C GLU A 281 7.38 8.86 -17.39
N ALA A 282 8.08 9.31 -18.43
CA ALA A 282 7.54 9.57 -19.76
C ALA A 282 8.36 8.81 -20.82
N MET A 283 7.88 8.75 -22.07
CA MET A 283 8.62 8.03 -23.12
C MET A 283 9.97 8.68 -23.41
N GLY A 284 11.03 7.86 -23.31
CA GLY A 284 12.41 8.19 -23.66
C GLY A 284 12.80 7.73 -25.07
N ASP A 285 14.08 7.48 -25.27
CA ASP A 285 14.63 6.93 -26.52
C ASP A 285 14.98 5.45 -26.35
N ALA A 286 14.05 4.58 -26.75
CA ALA A 286 14.26 3.14 -26.73
C ALA A 286 15.23 2.63 -27.83
N ASN A 287 15.92 3.52 -28.57
CA ASN A 287 16.80 3.18 -29.70
C ASN A 287 16.09 2.39 -30.81
N VAL A 288 14.83 2.74 -31.06
CA VAL A 288 13.98 2.16 -32.11
C VAL A 288 13.68 3.18 -33.20
N PRO A 289 13.44 2.75 -34.47
CA PRO A 289 13.22 3.69 -35.57
C PRO A 289 11.97 4.59 -35.42
N THR A 290 10.98 4.13 -34.66
CA THR A 290 9.71 4.83 -34.43
C THR A 290 9.38 4.80 -32.94
N MET A 291 8.89 5.91 -32.38
CA MET A 291 8.42 6.01 -30.99
C MET A 291 7.08 5.27 -30.77
N ASN A 292 6.99 4.02 -31.19
CA ASN A 292 5.85 3.14 -31.01
C ASN A 292 6.30 1.91 -30.22
N PHE A 293 6.58 2.13 -28.95
CA PHE A 293 7.01 1.13 -27.98
C PHE A 293 6.33 1.40 -26.65
N ASN A 294 6.30 0.40 -25.77
CA ASN A 294 5.79 0.54 -24.43
C ASN A 294 6.94 0.74 -23.44
N ILE A 295 6.75 1.61 -22.45
CA ILE A 295 7.52 1.58 -21.21
C ILE A 295 6.93 0.46 -20.38
N THR A 296 7.75 -0.51 -19.96
CA THR A 296 7.29 -1.69 -19.24
C THR A 296 8.07 -1.86 -17.95
N TRP A 297 7.33 -2.04 -16.86
CA TRP A 297 7.87 -2.46 -15.57
C TRP A 297 7.54 -3.94 -15.33
N VAL A 298 8.51 -4.68 -14.79
CA VAL A 298 8.43 -6.12 -14.55
C VAL A 298 8.61 -6.40 -13.05
N PHE A 299 7.67 -7.12 -12.47
CA PHE A 299 7.59 -7.39 -11.05
C PHE A 299 7.58 -8.87 -10.77
N SER A 300 8.44 -9.35 -9.87
CA SER A 300 8.32 -10.72 -9.33
C SER A 300 7.16 -10.78 -8.35
N VAL A 301 6.24 -11.71 -8.55
CA VAL A 301 5.02 -11.86 -7.75
C VAL A 301 4.77 -13.33 -7.42
N ASP A 302 4.03 -13.59 -6.35
CA ASP A 302 3.66 -14.96 -6.02
C ASP A 302 2.57 -15.46 -6.98
N PRO A 303 2.77 -16.63 -7.62
CA PRO A 303 1.78 -17.19 -8.54
C PRO A 303 0.52 -17.61 -7.77
N ASN A 304 -0.59 -17.76 -8.50
CA ASN A 304 -1.91 -18.15 -7.96
C ASN A 304 -2.58 -17.15 -7.01
N PHE A 305 -2.02 -15.94 -6.86
CA PHE A 305 -2.70 -14.83 -6.20
C PHE A 305 -3.30 -13.86 -7.21
N ARG A 306 -4.30 -13.10 -6.73
CA ARG A 306 -4.81 -11.92 -7.42
C ARG A 306 -4.10 -10.69 -6.87
N TYR A 307 -4.02 -9.65 -7.70
CA TYR A 307 -3.35 -8.40 -7.37
C TYR A 307 -4.28 -7.23 -7.63
N PHE A 308 -4.39 -6.36 -6.64
CA PHE A 308 -4.95 -5.03 -6.75
C PHE A 308 -3.86 -4.09 -7.23
N ILE A 309 -4.12 -3.37 -8.31
CA ILE A 309 -3.16 -2.50 -8.96
C ILE A 309 -3.79 -1.12 -9.04
N ARG A 310 -3.18 -0.16 -8.35
CA ARG A 310 -3.56 1.25 -8.44
C ARG A 310 -2.49 2.00 -9.21
N VAL A 311 -2.92 2.65 -10.29
CA VAL A 311 -2.05 3.48 -11.12
C VAL A 311 -2.41 4.94 -10.90
N HIS A 312 -1.39 5.77 -10.60
CA HIS A 312 -1.53 7.19 -10.35
C HIS A 312 -1.04 8.00 -11.55
N PHE A 313 -1.84 8.99 -11.95
CA PHE A 313 -1.59 9.87 -13.07
C PHE A 313 -1.74 11.34 -12.68
N CYS A 314 -0.96 12.19 -13.31
CA CYS A 314 -1.04 13.63 -13.24
C CYS A 314 -0.30 14.18 -14.46
N ASP A 315 -1.01 14.87 -15.36
CA ASP A 315 -0.38 15.42 -16.56
C ASP A 315 0.52 16.62 -16.20
N ILE A 316 1.80 16.31 -16.04
CA ILE A 316 2.90 17.27 -15.82
C ILE A 316 3.79 17.43 -17.07
N VAL A 317 3.41 16.80 -18.20
CA VAL A 317 4.21 16.70 -19.42
C VAL A 317 3.64 17.63 -20.50
N SER A 318 2.32 17.68 -20.63
CA SER A 318 1.64 18.44 -21.68
C SER A 318 1.70 19.95 -21.47
N LYS A 319 1.62 20.70 -22.57
CA LYS A 319 1.49 22.17 -22.57
C LYS A 319 0.06 22.65 -22.76
N ALA A 320 -0.84 21.77 -23.19
CA ALA A 320 -2.24 22.03 -23.45
C ALA A 320 -3.07 20.77 -23.15
N LEU A 321 -4.37 20.92 -22.99
CA LEU A 321 -5.29 19.80 -22.82
C LEU A 321 -5.45 19.00 -24.12
N ASN A 322 -5.91 17.76 -24.00
CA ASN A 322 -6.22 16.82 -25.08
C ASN A 322 -5.04 16.47 -26.00
N SER A 323 -3.80 16.74 -25.58
CA SER A 323 -2.61 16.43 -26.41
C SER A 323 -2.00 15.07 -26.12
N LEU A 324 -2.15 14.56 -24.89
CA LEU A 324 -1.53 13.32 -24.42
C LEU A 324 -2.59 12.23 -24.30
N VAL A 325 -2.58 11.29 -25.24
CA VAL A 325 -3.44 10.11 -25.25
C VAL A 325 -2.56 8.88 -25.32
N PHE A 326 -2.78 7.94 -24.40
CA PHE A 326 -1.94 6.76 -24.27
C PHE A 326 -2.73 5.55 -23.79
N ASN A 327 -2.12 4.38 -23.84
CA ASN A 327 -2.70 3.13 -23.42
C ASN A 327 -2.02 2.62 -22.14
N LEU A 328 -2.76 1.93 -21.30
CA LEU A 328 -2.26 1.22 -20.12
C LEU A 328 -2.52 -0.27 -20.30
N TYR A 329 -1.48 -1.07 -20.08
CA TYR A 329 -1.55 -2.53 -20.10
C TYR A 329 -1.12 -3.09 -18.76
N VAL A 330 -1.78 -4.17 -18.34
CA VAL A 330 -1.35 -4.99 -17.20
C VAL A 330 -1.29 -6.41 -17.70
N ASN A 331 -0.13 -7.04 -17.60
CA ASN A 331 0.19 -8.26 -18.36
C ASN A 331 -0.11 -8.02 -19.84
N ASP A 332 -0.77 -8.98 -20.49
CA ASP A 332 -1.21 -8.87 -21.89
C ASP A 332 -2.59 -8.20 -22.03
N ASP A 333 -3.24 -7.84 -20.93
CA ASP A 333 -4.56 -7.25 -20.92
C ASP A 333 -4.48 -5.72 -21.08
N SER A 334 -5.27 -5.17 -22.00
CA SER A 334 -5.48 -3.71 -22.04
C SER A 334 -6.35 -3.27 -20.86
N ALA A 335 -5.81 -2.39 -20.02
CA ALA A 335 -6.46 -1.84 -18.84
C ALA A 335 -7.13 -0.48 -19.14
N LEU A 336 -6.49 0.35 -19.95
CA LEU A 336 -7.07 1.59 -20.49
C LEU A 336 -6.68 1.73 -21.96
N ASP A 337 -7.69 1.89 -22.82
CA ASP A 337 -7.53 2.12 -24.25
C ASP A 337 -7.75 3.62 -24.55
N SER A 338 -6.88 4.22 -25.36
CA SER A 338 -6.95 5.63 -25.82
C SER A 338 -7.26 6.61 -24.68
N PHE A 339 -6.53 6.49 -23.58
CA PHE A 339 -6.75 7.24 -22.36
C PHE A 339 -6.27 8.69 -22.49
N ASP A 340 -7.23 9.62 -22.61
CA ASP A 340 -7.01 11.06 -22.48
C ASP A 340 -7.25 11.47 -21.03
N LEU A 341 -6.17 11.68 -20.28
CA LEU A 341 -6.24 12.09 -18.87
C LEU A 341 -6.98 13.42 -18.67
N SER A 342 -6.77 14.37 -19.58
CA SER A 342 -7.31 15.72 -19.46
C SER A 342 -8.84 15.77 -19.61
N SER A 343 -9.41 14.81 -20.32
CA SER A 343 -10.87 14.63 -20.42
C SER A 343 -11.53 14.29 -19.07
N PHE A 344 -10.78 13.66 -18.16
CA PHE A 344 -11.26 13.29 -16.83
C PHE A 344 -10.94 14.34 -15.76
N THR A 345 -9.80 15.01 -15.88
CA THR A 345 -9.34 15.98 -14.89
C THR A 345 -9.80 17.41 -15.16
N GLY A 346 -10.06 17.76 -16.42
CA GLY A 346 -10.47 19.11 -16.85
C GLY A 346 -9.38 20.19 -16.80
N ASP A 347 -8.17 19.85 -16.31
CA ASP A 347 -7.02 20.75 -16.21
C ASP A 347 -5.71 19.92 -16.10
N LEU A 348 -4.57 20.57 -16.34
CA LEU A 348 -3.23 20.00 -16.15
C LEU A 348 -2.81 20.05 -14.67
N ASN A 349 -1.84 19.22 -14.30
CA ASN A 349 -1.34 19.05 -12.93
C ASN A 349 -2.42 18.64 -11.91
N VAL A 350 -3.48 17.97 -12.36
CA VAL A 350 -4.57 17.47 -11.51
C VAL A 350 -4.38 15.96 -11.31
N PRO A 351 -4.23 15.49 -10.06
CA PRO A 351 -4.14 14.08 -9.73
C PRO A 351 -5.33 13.24 -10.17
N TYR A 352 -5.04 12.02 -10.58
CA TYR A 352 -6.00 11.00 -10.93
C TYR A 352 -5.47 9.61 -10.59
N TYR A 353 -6.35 8.66 -10.37
CA TYR A 353 -5.95 7.26 -10.21
C TYR A 353 -7.00 6.30 -10.76
N ARG A 354 -6.56 5.07 -11.01
CA ARG A 354 -7.40 3.96 -11.45
C ARG A 354 -6.98 2.66 -10.79
N ASP A 355 -7.98 1.86 -10.43
CA ASP A 355 -7.83 0.61 -9.69
C ASP A 355 -8.26 -0.58 -10.54
N PHE A 356 -7.39 -1.59 -10.61
CA PHE A 356 -7.59 -2.79 -11.39
C PHE A 356 -7.35 -4.04 -10.55
N ILE A 357 -8.01 -5.13 -10.92
CA ILE A 357 -7.72 -6.48 -10.43
C ILE A 357 -7.13 -7.28 -11.58
N SER A 358 -5.97 -7.86 -11.34
CA SER A 358 -5.31 -8.77 -12.27
C SER A 358 -4.91 -10.07 -11.57
N ASN A 359 -4.95 -11.17 -12.28
CA ASN A 359 -4.43 -12.43 -11.78
C ASN A 359 -2.94 -12.51 -12.14
N ALA A 360 -2.11 -13.04 -11.23
CA ALA A 360 -0.81 -13.55 -11.69
C ALA A 360 -1.04 -14.70 -12.67
N SER A 361 -0.19 -14.78 -13.70
CA SER A 361 -0.23 -15.91 -14.63
C SER A 361 0.01 -17.22 -13.88
N LEU A 362 -0.68 -18.30 -14.27
CA LEU A 362 -0.47 -19.64 -13.72
C LEU A 362 0.92 -20.18 -14.06
N GLU A 363 1.53 -19.67 -15.14
CA GLU A 363 2.79 -20.15 -15.69
C GLU A 363 3.96 -19.17 -15.47
N SER A 364 3.69 -17.99 -14.90
CA SER A 364 4.72 -16.99 -14.64
C SER A 364 4.61 -16.40 -13.25
N ASP A 365 5.77 -16.28 -12.60
CA ASP A 365 6.01 -15.55 -11.35
C ASP A 365 6.21 -14.04 -11.60
N THR A 366 5.73 -13.53 -12.74
CA THR A 366 5.87 -12.13 -13.11
C THR A 366 4.53 -11.46 -13.36
N LEU A 367 4.47 -10.18 -13.01
CA LEU A 367 3.42 -9.25 -13.36
C LEU A 367 4.05 -8.09 -14.10
N THR A 368 3.47 -7.67 -15.21
CA THR A 368 3.94 -6.49 -15.95
C THR A 368 2.90 -5.39 -15.93
N VAL A 369 3.37 -4.15 -15.88
CA VAL A 369 2.54 -2.97 -16.11
C VAL A 369 3.23 -2.16 -17.17
N SER A 370 2.51 -1.68 -18.18
CA SER A 370 3.09 -0.94 -19.28
C SER A 370 2.25 0.25 -19.69
N VAL A 371 2.90 1.33 -20.13
CA VAL A 371 2.23 2.44 -20.81
C VAL A 371 2.84 2.63 -22.19
N GLY A 372 2.00 2.89 -23.19
CA GLY A 372 2.41 3.07 -24.58
C GLY A 372 1.61 4.16 -25.26
N PRO A 373 2.15 4.83 -26.29
CA PRO A 373 1.48 5.95 -26.91
C PRO A 373 0.25 5.48 -27.69
N ASP A 374 -0.76 6.32 -27.79
CA ASP A 374 -1.73 6.16 -28.87
C ASP A 374 -1.15 6.76 -30.15
N THR A 375 -0.93 5.92 -31.16
CA THR A 375 -0.34 6.36 -32.44
C THR A 375 -1.20 7.36 -33.21
N GLN A 376 -2.46 7.54 -32.84
CA GLN A 376 -3.37 8.53 -33.44
C GLN A 376 -3.39 9.87 -32.68
N ALA A 377 -2.66 9.98 -31.55
CA ALA A 377 -2.59 11.20 -30.75
C ALA A 377 -1.69 12.27 -31.37
N ASP A 378 -1.95 13.54 -31.03
CA ASP A 378 -1.12 14.67 -31.45
C ASP A 378 0.32 14.61 -30.90
N VAL A 379 0.47 14.06 -29.68
CA VAL A 379 1.76 13.85 -29.04
C VAL A 379 1.97 12.36 -28.82
N THR A 380 2.98 11.81 -29.48
CA THR A 380 3.44 10.43 -29.26
C THR A 380 4.21 10.36 -27.94
N ASN A 381 3.49 10.13 -26.85
CA ASN A 381 4.07 9.97 -25.52
C ASN A 381 3.10 9.16 -24.64
N ALA A 382 3.59 8.68 -23.50
CA ALA A 382 2.83 8.00 -22.47
C ALA A 382 3.48 8.30 -21.12
N THR A 383 2.70 8.32 -20.04
CA THR A 383 3.23 8.70 -18.73
C THR A 383 2.57 7.97 -17.57
N MET A 384 3.30 7.85 -16.46
CA MET A 384 2.81 7.32 -15.19
C MET A 384 3.54 8.02 -14.03
N ASN A 385 2.81 8.38 -12.97
CA ASN A 385 3.35 9.13 -11.83
C ASN A 385 3.58 8.26 -10.59
N GLY A 386 2.72 7.25 -10.38
CA GLY A 386 2.81 6.34 -9.24
C GLY A 386 2.20 4.99 -9.55
N LEU A 387 2.65 3.95 -8.85
CA LEU A 387 2.13 2.60 -8.99
C LEU A 387 2.10 1.89 -7.63
N GLU A 388 0.95 1.35 -7.25
CA GLU A 388 0.81 0.45 -6.10
C GLU A 388 0.35 -0.93 -6.59
N ILE A 389 1.02 -1.98 -6.13
CA ILE A 389 0.64 -3.37 -6.38
C ILE A 389 0.49 -4.06 -5.03
N LEU A 390 -0.71 -4.57 -4.78
CA LEU A 390 -1.07 -5.23 -3.54
C LEU A 390 -1.60 -6.64 -3.83
N LYS A 391 -0.97 -7.65 -3.24
CA LYS A 391 -1.47 -9.03 -3.30
C LYS A 391 -2.76 -9.14 -2.50
N ILE A 392 -3.76 -9.83 -3.04
CA ILE A 392 -5.07 -10.04 -2.42
C ILE A 392 -5.12 -11.42 -1.77
N SER A 393 -5.68 -11.52 -0.57
CA SER A 393 -5.84 -12.80 0.12
C SER A 393 -6.64 -13.80 -0.71
N ASN A 394 -6.21 -15.06 -0.71
CA ASN A 394 -6.87 -16.13 -1.43
C ASN A 394 -8.11 -16.67 -0.69
N GLU A 395 -8.75 -17.71 -1.23
CA GLU A 395 -9.94 -18.34 -0.66
C GLU A 395 -9.72 -18.94 0.73
N ALA A 396 -8.47 -19.26 1.09
CA ALA A 396 -8.09 -19.70 2.43
C ALA A 396 -7.91 -18.53 3.42
N LYS A 397 -8.24 -17.30 3.00
CA LYS A 397 -7.93 -16.04 3.70
C LYS A 397 -6.43 -15.91 4.03
N SER A 398 -5.57 -16.41 3.15
CA SER A 398 -4.12 -16.32 3.32
C SER A 398 -3.50 -15.35 2.32
N LEU A 399 -2.45 -14.65 2.75
CA LEU A 399 -1.53 -13.88 1.92
C LEU A 399 -0.19 -14.61 1.69
N ASP A 400 -0.02 -15.78 2.32
CA ASP A 400 1.19 -16.60 2.25
C ASP A 400 0.85 -18.10 2.26
N GLY A 401 0.87 -18.70 1.07
CA GLY A 401 0.48 -20.11 0.87
C GLY A 401 -1.02 -20.37 1.04
N LEU A 402 -1.37 -21.62 1.39
CA LEU A 402 -2.76 -22.13 1.39
C LEU A 402 -3.28 -22.52 2.79
N SER A 403 -2.58 -22.13 3.86
CA SER A 403 -3.02 -22.40 5.24
C SER A 403 -4.11 -21.44 5.69
N THR A 404 -5.09 -21.92 6.44
CA THR A 404 -6.11 -21.06 7.08
C THR A 404 -5.74 -20.76 8.54
N VAL A 405 -6.33 -19.72 9.12
CA VAL A 405 -6.13 -19.41 10.55
C VAL A 405 -6.57 -20.58 11.43
N GLU A 406 -7.69 -21.24 11.14
CA GLU A 406 -8.19 -22.39 11.93
C GLU A 406 -7.25 -23.59 11.88
N SER A 407 -6.51 -23.76 10.78
CA SER A 407 -5.51 -24.83 10.67
C SER A 407 -4.27 -24.56 11.52
N LEU A 408 -3.93 -23.29 11.73
CA LEU A 408 -2.75 -22.83 12.48
C LEU A 408 -3.06 -22.61 13.98
N LEU A 409 -4.30 -22.23 14.29
CA LEU A 409 -4.85 -22.02 15.62
C LEU A 409 -6.15 -22.83 15.78
N PRO A 410 -6.06 -24.17 15.90
CA PRO A 410 -7.25 -24.97 16.12
C PRO A 410 -7.89 -24.59 17.46
N GLU A 411 -9.09 -24.01 17.41
CA GLU A 411 -9.90 -23.81 18.61
C GLU A 411 -10.22 -25.18 19.24
N SER A 412 -10.35 -25.21 20.57
CA SER A 412 -10.84 -26.39 21.28
C SER A 412 -12.19 -26.84 20.69
N PRO A 413 -12.44 -28.15 20.52
CA PRO A 413 -13.51 -28.66 19.68
C PRO A 413 -14.89 -28.34 20.26
N SER A 414 -15.45 -27.18 19.92
CA SER A 414 -16.83 -26.80 20.28
C SER A 414 -17.68 -26.31 19.12
N LYS A 415 -17.13 -26.21 17.90
CA LYS A 415 -17.92 -26.02 16.68
C LYS A 415 -17.52 -27.05 15.63
N LYS A 416 -18.48 -27.91 15.25
CA LYS A 416 -18.32 -28.87 14.15
C LYS A 416 -18.00 -28.09 12.87
N SER A 417 -16.76 -28.16 12.40
CA SER A 417 -16.38 -27.55 11.14
C SER A 417 -17.01 -28.34 9.99
N LYS A 418 -17.53 -27.63 8.98
CA LYS A 418 -18.05 -28.22 7.73
C LYS A 418 -16.92 -28.71 6.80
N VAL A 419 -15.67 -28.74 7.28
CA VAL A 419 -14.47 -29.07 6.50
C VAL A 419 -14.49 -30.50 5.96
N GLY A 420 -15.06 -31.44 6.73
CA GLY A 420 -15.23 -32.83 6.27
C GLY A 420 -16.14 -32.96 5.05
N ILE A 421 -17.05 -32.02 4.83
CA ILE A 421 -17.96 -32.02 3.67
C ILE A 421 -17.21 -31.54 2.42
N ILE A 422 -16.35 -30.51 2.53
CA ILE A 422 -15.62 -29.94 1.40
C ILE A 422 -14.55 -30.91 0.87
N ILE A 423 -13.76 -31.52 1.77
CA ILE A 423 -12.75 -32.51 1.39
C ILE A 423 -13.43 -33.77 0.81
N GLY A 424 -14.58 -34.18 1.38
CA GLY A 424 -15.38 -35.28 0.85
C GLY A 424 -15.93 -35.03 -0.56
N SER A 425 -16.35 -33.78 -0.85
CA SER A 425 -16.85 -33.40 -2.18
C SER A 425 -15.76 -33.38 -3.25
N ILE A 426 -14.54 -32.93 -2.93
CA ILE A 426 -13.41 -32.91 -3.89
C ILE A 426 -12.96 -34.35 -4.20
N VAL A 427 -12.78 -35.19 -3.18
CA VAL A 427 -12.41 -36.60 -3.38
C VAL A 427 -13.51 -37.36 -4.12
N GLY A 428 -14.79 -37.07 -3.82
CA GLY A 428 -15.92 -37.65 -4.53
C GLY A 428 -16.01 -37.24 -6.01
N ALA A 429 -15.75 -35.96 -6.33
CA ALA A 429 -15.74 -35.46 -7.70
C ALA A 429 -14.57 -36.03 -8.52
N VAL A 430 -13.38 -36.12 -7.92
CA VAL A 430 -12.20 -36.73 -8.56
C VAL A 430 -12.42 -38.24 -8.78
N ALA A 431 -13.00 -38.94 -7.81
CA ALA A 431 -13.32 -40.37 -7.97
C ALA A 431 -14.39 -40.62 -9.04
N ALA A 432 -15.40 -39.73 -9.15
CA ALA A 432 -16.43 -39.82 -10.19
C ALA A 432 -15.86 -39.56 -11.60
N LEU A 433 -14.91 -38.62 -11.74
CA LEU A 433 -14.22 -38.33 -13.01
C LEU A 433 -13.28 -39.46 -13.46
N VAL A 434 -12.75 -40.25 -12.54
CA VAL A 434 -11.91 -41.43 -12.84
C VAL A 434 -12.75 -42.66 -13.23
N LEU A 435 -14.05 -42.65 -12.93
CA LEU A 435 -14.99 -43.76 -13.19
C LEU A 435 -15.82 -43.60 -14.48
N VAL A 436 -15.64 -42.52 -15.25
CA VAL A 436 -16.34 -42.26 -16.53
C VAL A 436 -15.43 -42.50 -17.72
#